data_AF-A0A563EVJ3-F1
#
_entry.id   AF-A0A563EVJ3-F1
#
_cell.length_a   1.000
_cell.length_b   1.000
_cell.length_c   1.000
_cell.angle_alpha   90.00
_cell.angle_beta   90.00
_cell.angle_gamma   90.00
#
_symmetry.space_group_name_H-M   'P 1'
#
loop_
_entity.id
_entity.type
_entity.pdbx_description
1 polymer ?
#
loop_
_entity_poly.entity_id
_entity_poly.type
_entity_poly.pdbx_seq_one_letter_code
_entity_poly.pdbx_strand_id
1 'polypeptide(L)'
;MTLLDRKAVRIAASTEADIRRADAAAVRNLELRRAEIDLARERAEAKRSSKLAQLEDQRTERARRLEAKQEARVWRRERGAERQARRTAWSMRLQVWLADRVIVVPIVLAMAGAWWGQFQLFSERLSWPAPLAAAAATGIECIGLVCGRLAHQARQTITVTALDGSEVTRDDSSWVERLVMWLVVGYAAGSNWAHSGDPTVGVLSIVGVVVWEARERRVHRQALAVAGRLPHRRPRFGAARWMRYPLWTWRAWSVALRHGLTDAADALSVADREVTERRARAKARKALGWRARRRFGRVVASRIEATDEARRREAEAIIREAEQVTGAAALLFGPDRLHEQAAETTRSRPTSDNAVYQGGEDQAVRPRRFGWLRLSGRGEPEATVPEPVVVDGVDITDLMPAARRVATELGDRLSRDALLASLRAAGLSVGGRRRKAVYDAVLAERDRVA
;
A
#
# COMPACT_ATOMS: atom_id res chain seq x y z
N MET A 1 -140.49 -15.80 58.10
CA MET A 1 -139.11 -16.31 58.24
C MET A 1 -139.15 -17.65 58.95
N THR A 2 -139.21 -18.71 58.17
CA THR A 2 -139.28 -20.11 58.61
C THR A 2 -137.91 -20.58 59.10
N LEU A 3 -137.88 -21.61 59.97
CA LEU A 3 -136.65 -22.19 60.55
C LEU A 3 -135.59 -22.63 59.52
N LEU A 4 -135.97 -22.78 58.24
CA LEU A 4 -135.07 -23.09 57.12
C LEU A 4 -134.19 -21.90 56.71
N ASP A 5 -134.67 -20.67 56.86
CA ASP A 5 -133.99 -19.44 56.39
C ASP A 5 -132.81 -19.04 57.31
N ARG A 6 -132.96 -19.28 58.62
CA ARG A 6 -131.87 -19.07 59.60
C ARG A 6 -130.74 -20.11 59.47
N LYS A 7 -131.03 -21.31 58.97
CA LYS A 7 -129.99 -22.31 58.70
C LYS A 7 -129.18 -21.94 57.46
N ALA A 8 -129.83 -21.46 56.39
CA ALA A 8 -129.16 -21.01 55.19
C ALA A 8 -128.20 -19.84 55.46
N VAL A 9 -128.60 -18.84 56.25
CA VAL A 9 -127.73 -17.71 56.62
C VAL A 9 -126.56 -18.14 57.50
N ARG A 10 -126.74 -19.10 58.43
CA ARG A 10 -125.63 -19.63 59.23
C ARG A 10 -124.65 -20.45 58.39
N ILE A 11 -125.16 -21.24 57.45
CA ILE A 11 -124.31 -22.01 56.53
C ILE A 11 -123.52 -21.05 55.65
N ALA A 12 -124.16 -20.04 55.05
CA ALA A 12 -123.51 -19.01 54.24
C ALA A 12 -122.43 -18.23 55.02
N ALA A 13 -122.72 -17.82 56.26
CA ALA A 13 -121.76 -17.13 57.11
C ALA A 13 -120.60 -18.05 57.55
N SER A 14 -120.86 -19.35 57.78
CA SER A 14 -119.79 -20.32 58.08
C SER A 14 -118.90 -20.59 56.88
N THR A 15 -119.48 -20.72 55.68
CA THR A 15 -118.71 -20.90 54.43
C THR A 15 -117.90 -19.67 54.07
N GLU A 16 -118.44 -18.46 54.27
CA GLU A 16 -117.71 -17.20 54.07
C GLU A 16 -116.52 -17.08 55.05
N ALA A 17 -116.73 -17.47 56.31
CA ALA A 17 -115.65 -17.49 57.31
C ALA A 17 -114.56 -18.52 56.97
N ASP A 18 -114.94 -19.69 56.44
CA ASP A 18 -114.00 -20.72 56.02
C ASP A 18 -113.25 -20.34 54.74
N ILE A 19 -113.89 -19.66 53.79
CA ILE A 19 -113.22 -19.08 52.61
C ILE A 19 -112.19 -18.04 53.05
N ARG A 20 -112.53 -17.12 53.98
CA ARG A 20 -111.56 -16.12 54.47
C ARG A 20 -110.39 -16.75 55.23
N ARG A 21 -110.62 -17.83 55.97
CA ARG A 21 -109.54 -18.59 56.62
C ARG A 21 -108.66 -19.31 55.59
N ALA A 22 -109.26 -19.89 54.57
CA ALA A 22 -108.54 -20.55 53.47
C ALA A 22 -107.71 -19.54 52.66
N ASP A 23 -108.27 -18.37 52.35
CA ASP A 23 -107.56 -17.29 51.66
C ASP A 23 -106.42 -16.73 52.51
N ALA A 24 -106.64 -16.49 53.81
CA ALA A 24 -105.58 -16.07 54.72
C ALA A 24 -104.47 -17.13 54.88
N ALA A 25 -104.81 -18.43 54.81
CA ALA A 25 -103.83 -19.50 54.78
C ALA A 25 -103.08 -19.56 53.45
N ALA A 26 -103.75 -19.32 52.32
CA ALA A 26 -103.14 -19.27 50.99
C ALA A 26 -102.17 -18.10 50.87
N VAL A 27 -102.54 -16.90 51.35
CA VAL A 27 -101.66 -15.72 51.37
C VAL A 27 -100.40 -15.98 52.19
N ARG A 28 -100.53 -16.53 53.40
CA ARG A 28 -99.37 -16.89 54.24
C ARG A 28 -98.45 -17.92 53.56
N ASN A 29 -99.02 -18.92 52.89
CA ASN A 29 -98.23 -19.90 52.13
C ASN A 29 -97.51 -19.26 50.92
N LEU A 30 -98.14 -18.29 50.25
CA LEU A 30 -97.50 -17.55 49.16
C LEU A 30 -96.37 -16.65 49.66
N GLU A 31 -96.55 -15.99 50.81
CA GLU A 31 -95.51 -15.17 51.44
C GLU A 31 -94.32 -16.01 51.90
N LEU A 32 -94.56 -17.17 52.53
CA LEU A 32 -93.49 -18.11 52.90
C LEU A 32 -92.72 -18.60 51.67
N ARG A 33 -93.42 -18.97 50.58
CA ARG A 33 -92.75 -19.38 49.33
C ARG A 33 -91.95 -18.25 48.69
N ARG A 34 -92.44 -17.00 48.75
CA ARG A 34 -91.68 -15.83 48.28
C ARG A 34 -90.42 -15.61 49.11
N ALA A 35 -90.54 -15.66 50.44
CA ALA A 35 -89.40 -15.55 51.34
C ALA A 35 -88.36 -16.66 51.11
N GLU A 36 -88.79 -17.90 50.86
CA GLU A 36 -87.90 -19.01 50.51
C GLU A 36 -87.18 -18.78 49.16
N ILE A 37 -87.88 -18.27 48.15
CA ILE A 37 -87.30 -17.94 46.85
C ILE A 37 -86.26 -16.82 46.97
N ASP A 38 -86.56 -15.77 47.75
CA ASP A 38 -85.66 -14.64 47.93
C ASP A 38 -84.41 -15.05 48.71
N LEU A 39 -84.57 -15.84 49.78
CA LEU A 39 -83.43 -16.38 50.53
C LEU A 39 -82.58 -17.36 49.70
N ALA A 40 -83.20 -18.12 48.79
CA ALA A 40 -82.49 -18.96 47.84
C ALA A 40 -81.70 -18.13 46.80
N ARG A 41 -82.25 -16.99 46.34
CA ARG A 41 -81.55 -16.06 45.45
C ARG A 41 -80.34 -15.43 46.12
N GLU A 42 -80.49 -14.92 47.34
CA GLU A 42 -79.38 -14.33 48.10
C GLU A 42 -78.25 -15.35 48.33
N ARG A 43 -78.59 -16.59 48.69
CA ARG A 43 -77.60 -17.69 48.81
C ARG A 43 -76.91 -18.00 47.48
N ALA A 44 -77.64 -17.94 46.37
CA ALA A 44 -77.06 -18.17 45.04
C ALA A 44 -76.13 -17.02 44.63
N GLU A 45 -76.48 -15.77 44.95
CA GLU A 45 -75.66 -14.60 44.71
C GLU A 45 -74.38 -14.61 45.56
N ALA A 46 -74.48 -14.92 46.86
CA ALA A 46 -73.33 -15.08 47.74
C ALA A 46 -72.38 -16.22 47.28
N LYS A 47 -72.92 -17.31 46.73
CA LYS A 47 -72.11 -18.38 46.12
C LYS A 47 -71.45 -17.94 44.81
N ARG A 48 -72.08 -17.06 44.03
CA ARG A 48 -71.48 -16.52 42.80
C ARG A 48 -70.37 -15.53 43.12
N SER A 49 -70.58 -14.61 44.06
CA SER A 49 -69.57 -13.63 44.47
C SER A 49 -68.34 -14.30 45.08
N SER A 50 -68.52 -15.28 45.97
CA SER A 50 -67.39 -16.05 46.53
C SER A 50 -66.61 -16.83 45.47
N LYS A 51 -67.29 -17.44 44.49
CA LYS A 51 -66.62 -18.10 43.36
C LYS A 51 -65.85 -17.11 42.48
N LEU A 52 -66.39 -15.92 42.24
CA LEU A 52 -65.70 -14.88 41.47
C LEU A 52 -64.44 -14.41 42.21
N ALA A 53 -64.54 -14.16 43.52
CA ALA A 53 -63.38 -13.81 44.35
C ALA A 53 -62.29 -14.90 44.32
N GLN A 54 -62.67 -16.18 44.46
CA GLN A 54 -61.72 -17.29 44.34
C GLN A 54 -61.06 -17.38 42.96
N LEU A 55 -61.80 -17.09 41.88
CA LEU A 55 -61.24 -17.09 40.52
C LEU A 55 -60.27 -15.92 40.30
N GLU A 56 -60.55 -14.76 40.89
CA GLU A 56 -59.65 -13.61 40.88
C GLU A 56 -58.36 -13.91 41.65
N ASP A 57 -58.45 -14.49 42.84
CA ASP A 57 -57.28 -14.93 43.62
C ASP A 57 -56.45 -15.97 42.85
N GLN A 58 -57.08 -16.94 42.21
CA GLN A 58 -56.37 -17.92 41.39
C GLN A 58 -55.70 -17.28 40.15
N ARG A 59 -56.32 -16.25 39.55
CA ARG A 59 -55.73 -15.52 38.43
C ARG A 59 -54.53 -14.69 38.86
N THR A 60 -54.61 -14.00 40.00
CA THR A 60 -53.50 -13.21 40.54
C THR A 60 -52.33 -14.10 40.96
N GLU A 61 -52.60 -15.26 41.57
CA GLU A 61 -51.55 -16.21 41.94
C GLU A 61 -50.85 -16.81 40.70
N ARG A 62 -51.62 -17.15 39.66
CA ARG A 62 -51.05 -17.61 38.38
C ARG A 62 -50.20 -16.52 37.72
N ALA A 63 -50.64 -15.27 37.75
CA ALA A 63 -49.87 -14.13 37.22
C ALA A 63 -48.52 -13.99 37.95
N ARG A 64 -48.54 -13.97 39.29
CA ARG A 64 -47.31 -13.91 40.12
C ARG A 64 -46.35 -15.07 39.84
N ARG A 65 -46.88 -16.29 39.68
CA ARG A 65 -46.06 -17.47 39.34
C ARG A 65 -45.44 -17.37 37.94
N LEU A 66 -46.11 -16.73 36.98
CA LEU A 66 -45.57 -16.52 35.64
C LEU A 66 -44.49 -15.44 35.64
N GLU A 67 -44.70 -14.34 36.36
CA GLU A 67 -43.71 -13.27 36.56
C GLU A 67 -42.45 -13.82 37.22
N ALA A 68 -42.58 -14.54 38.34
CA ALA A 68 -41.44 -15.17 39.01
C ALA A 68 -40.68 -16.17 38.11
N LYS A 69 -41.39 -16.90 37.24
CA LYS A 69 -40.76 -17.79 36.24
C LYS A 69 -40.04 -17.01 35.15
N GLN A 70 -40.57 -15.86 34.73
CA GLN A 70 -39.92 -15.00 33.73
C GLN A 70 -38.66 -14.37 34.32
N GLU A 71 -38.73 -13.81 35.53
CA GLU A 71 -37.58 -13.27 36.25
C GLU A 71 -36.49 -14.32 36.45
N ALA A 72 -36.86 -15.54 36.88
CA ALA A 72 -35.90 -16.63 37.02
C ALA A 72 -35.24 -17.04 35.69
N ARG A 73 -35.96 -16.94 34.56
CA ARG A 73 -35.40 -17.19 33.22
C ARG A 73 -34.45 -16.07 32.79
N VAL A 74 -34.80 -14.82 33.03
CA VAL A 74 -33.94 -13.66 32.74
C VAL A 74 -32.67 -13.75 33.57
N TRP A 75 -32.78 -13.98 34.88
CA TRP A 75 -31.65 -14.17 35.78
C TRP A 75 -30.70 -15.30 35.36
N ARG A 76 -31.25 -16.44 34.90
CA ARG A 76 -30.43 -17.55 34.37
C ARG A 76 -29.72 -17.18 33.08
N ARG A 77 -30.36 -16.41 32.19
CA ARG A 77 -29.76 -15.93 30.94
C ARG A 77 -28.65 -14.92 31.21
N GLU A 78 -28.87 -13.99 32.14
CA GLU A 78 -27.87 -13.01 32.56
C GLU A 78 -26.65 -13.68 33.16
N ARG A 79 -26.82 -14.59 34.14
CA ARG A 79 -25.70 -15.36 34.70
C ARG A 79 -25.00 -16.24 33.66
N GLY A 80 -25.75 -16.79 32.70
CA GLY A 80 -25.19 -17.55 31.59
C GLY A 80 -24.32 -16.68 30.68
N ALA A 81 -24.82 -15.50 30.33
CA ALA A 81 -24.12 -14.50 29.53
C ALA A 81 -22.88 -13.96 30.24
N GLU A 82 -22.95 -13.67 31.54
CA GLU A 82 -21.79 -13.26 32.34
C GLU A 82 -20.71 -14.34 32.38
N ARG A 83 -21.09 -15.61 32.58
CA ARG A 83 -20.14 -16.73 32.57
C ARG A 83 -19.50 -16.90 31.20
N GLN A 84 -20.26 -16.78 30.13
CA GLN A 84 -19.73 -16.81 28.76
C GLN A 84 -18.80 -15.63 28.51
N ALA A 85 -19.18 -14.41 28.89
CA ALA A 85 -18.36 -13.20 28.76
C ALA A 85 -17.06 -13.31 29.56
N ARG A 86 -17.09 -13.85 30.78
CA ARG A 86 -15.88 -14.11 31.58
C ARG A 86 -14.99 -15.16 30.95
N ARG A 87 -15.58 -16.24 30.40
CA ARG A 87 -14.82 -17.30 29.70
C ARG A 87 -14.18 -16.78 28.42
N THR A 88 -14.90 -16.01 27.61
CA THR A 88 -14.36 -15.42 26.37
C THR A 88 -13.31 -14.36 26.68
N ALA A 89 -13.52 -13.52 27.70
CA ALA A 89 -12.51 -12.56 28.14
C ALA A 89 -11.25 -13.27 28.67
N TRP A 90 -11.41 -14.34 29.45
CA TRP A 90 -10.28 -15.12 29.94
C TRP A 90 -9.56 -15.86 28.81
N SER A 91 -10.27 -16.49 27.88
CA SER A 91 -9.66 -17.18 26.73
C SER A 91 -8.95 -16.19 25.80
N MET A 92 -9.50 -14.98 25.59
CA MET A 92 -8.81 -13.93 24.84
C MET A 92 -7.55 -13.46 25.57
N ARG A 93 -7.59 -13.24 26.88
CA ARG A 93 -6.39 -12.89 27.66
C ARG A 93 -5.33 -13.98 27.60
N LEU A 94 -5.73 -15.25 27.73
CA LEU A 94 -4.83 -16.39 27.66
C LEU A 94 -4.23 -16.52 26.26
N GLN A 95 -5.04 -16.36 25.21
CA GLN A 95 -4.57 -16.37 23.81
C GLN A 95 -3.64 -15.21 23.51
N VAL A 96 -3.92 -14.00 24.00
CA VAL A 96 -3.01 -12.85 23.84
C VAL A 96 -1.69 -13.10 24.57
N TRP A 97 -1.75 -13.61 25.81
CA TRP A 97 -0.57 -13.92 26.61
C TRP A 97 0.28 -15.05 26.00
N LEU A 98 -0.37 -16.13 25.53
CA LEU A 98 0.29 -17.22 24.81
C LEU A 98 0.81 -16.75 23.46
N ALA A 99 0.05 -15.98 22.67
CA ALA A 99 0.51 -15.47 21.38
C ALA A 99 1.77 -14.61 21.50
N ASP A 100 1.89 -13.84 22.59
CA ASP A 100 3.09 -13.05 22.85
C ASP A 100 4.28 -13.87 23.34
N ARG A 101 4.06 -14.93 24.14
CA ARG A 101 5.15 -15.72 24.75
C ARG A 101 5.54 -16.99 24.00
N VAL A 102 4.62 -17.61 23.26
CA VAL A 102 4.88 -18.82 22.45
C VAL A 102 5.88 -18.54 21.35
N ILE A 103 6.04 -17.29 20.92
CA ILE A 103 7.06 -16.89 19.93
C ILE A 103 8.46 -16.84 20.56
N VAL A 104 8.58 -16.61 21.87
CA VAL A 104 9.88 -16.49 22.55
C VAL A 104 10.62 -17.81 22.58
N VAL A 105 9.93 -18.91 22.89
CA VAL A 105 10.53 -20.26 22.98
C VAL A 105 11.24 -20.69 21.68
N PRO A 106 10.61 -20.68 20.49
CA PRO A 106 11.26 -21.05 19.25
C PRO A 106 12.36 -20.05 18.84
N ILE A 107 12.24 -18.76 19.18
CA ILE A 107 13.32 -17.79 18.95
C ILE A 107 14.55 -18.15 19.79
N VAL A 108 14.37 -18.43 21.08
CA VAL A 108 15.47 -18.80 21.98
C VAL A 108 16.13 -20.11 21.54
N LEU A 109 15.33 -21.11 21.13
CA LEU A 109 15.86 -22.37 20.59
C LEU A 109 16.65 -22.15 19.30
N ALA A 110 16.14 -21.32 18.38
CA ALA A 110 16.85 -20.99 17.14
C ALA A 110 18.17 -20.25 17.41
N MET A 111 18.18 -19.31 18.37
CA MET A 111 19.39 -18.61 18.80
C MET A 111 20.40 -19.55 19.44
N ALA A 112 19.97 -20.48 20.30
CA ALA A 112 20.87 -21.46 20.90
C ALA A 112 21.52 -22.36 19.84
N GLY A 113 20.75 -22.78 18.82
CA GLY A 113 21.28 -23.53 17.68
C GLY A 113 22.26 -22.73 16.83
N ALA A 114 21.95 -21.46 16.54
CA ALA A 114 22.86 -20.55 15.83
C ALA A 114 24.16 -20.30 16.59
N TRP A 115 24.07 -20.05 17.89
CA TRP A 115 25.21 -19.88 18.77
C TRP A 115 26.10 -21.13 18.77
N TRP A 116 25.51 -22.32 18.88
CA TRP A 116 26.25 -23.58 18.86
C TRP A 116 26.98 -23.81 17.53
N GLY A 117 26.31 -23.59 16.40
CA GLY A 117 26.95 -23.74 15.08
C GLY A 117 28.07 -22.73 14.83
N GLN A 118 27.93 -21.49 15.32
CA GLN A 118 29.00 -20.49 15.28
C GLN A 118 30.18 -20.86 16.19
N PHE A 119 29.90 -21.35 17.41
CA PHE A 119 30.92 -21.81 18.33
C PHE A 119 31.76 -22.94 17.73
N GLN A 120 31.10 -23.94 17.11
CA GLN A 120 31.77 -25.04 16.44
C GLN A 120 32.57 -24.59 15.22
N LEU A 121 32.04 -23.64 14.43
CA LEU A 121 32.77 -23.05 13.31
C LEU A 121 34.09 -22.42 13.78
N PHE A 122 34.07 -21.65 14.88
CA PHE A 122 35.28 -21.01 15.40
C PHE A 122 36.24 -22.00 16.07
N SER A 123 35.73 -22.94 16.87
CA SER A 123 36.56 -23.86 17.64
C SER A 123 37.11 -25.03 16.81
N GLU A 124 36.29 -25.67 15.97
CA GLU A 124 36.69 -26.86 15.21
C GLU A 124 37.35 -26.48 13.87
N ARG A 125 36.74 -25.57 13.11
CA ARG A 125 37.16 -25.28 11.73
C ARG A 125 38.26 -24.22 11.64
N LEU A 126 38.22 -23.23 12.52
CA LEU A 126 39.22 -22.16 12.61
C LEU A 126 40.25 -22.42 13.72
N SER A 127 40.06 -23.49 14.51
CA SER A 127 40.94 -23.89 15.61
C SER A 127 41.17 -22.80 16.66
N TRP A 128 40.17 -21.96 16.91
CA TRP A 128 40.27 -20.92 17.94
C TRP A 128 40.16 -21.55 19.34
N PRO A 129 40.84 -20.99 20.36
CA PRO A 129 40.61 -21.39 21.74
C PRO A 129 39.13 -21.29 22.11
N ALA A 130 38.59 -22.31 22.78
CA ALA A 130 37.19 -22.37 23.20
C ALA A 130 36.64 -21.06 23.82
N PRO A 131 37.34 -20.36 24.75
CA PRO A 131 36.81 -19.11 25.29
C PRO A 131 36.69 -18.00 24.23
N LEU A 132 37.62 -17.94 23.28
CA LEU A 132 37.57 -16.96 22.18
C LEU A 132 36.45 -17.29 21.18
N ALA A 133 36.28 -18.57 20.84
CA ALA A 133 35.19 -19.05 20.00
C ALA A 133 33.81 -18.75 20.61
N ALA A 134 33.65 -18.98 21.92
CA ALA A 134 32.42 -18.67 22.65
C ALA A 134 32.16 -17.16 22.70
N ALA A 135 33.19 -16.35 22.95
CA ALA A 135 33.08 -14.90 22.95
C ALA A 135 32.66 -14.36 21.57
N ALA A 136 33.22 -14.90 20.50
CA ALA A 136 32.89 -14.51 19.13
C ALA A 136 31.46 -14.87 18.74
N ALA A 137 31.02 -16.10 19.00
CA ALA A 137 29.64 -16.53 18.77
C ALA A 137 28.64 -15.67 19.57
N THR A 138 28.94 -15.41 20.85
CA THR A 138 28.13 -14.53 21.70
C THR A 138 28.08 -13.10 21.15
N GLY A 139 29.20 -12.57 20.68
CA GLY A 139 29.28 -11.23 20.07
C GLY A 139 28.36 -11.09 18.85
N ILE A 140 28.33 -12.10 17.98
CA ILE A 140 27.49 -12.12 16.77
C ILE A 140 26.00 -12.14 17.16
N GLU A 141 25.61 -13.02 18.08
CA GLU A 141 24.22 -13.09 18.56
C GLU A 141 23.80 -11.79 19.29
N CYS A 142 24.68 -11.18 20.08
CA CYS A 142 24.45 -9.89 20.72
C CYS A 142 24.23 -8.77 19.69
N ILE A 143 25.02 -8.73 18.62
CA ILE A 143 24.83 -7.77 17.52
C ILE A 143 23.46 -8.00 16.87
N GLY A 144 23.08 -9.26 16.60
CA GLY A 144 21.76 -9.60 16.08
C GLY A 144 20.61 -9.12 16.97
N LEU A 145 20.71 -9.36 18.29
CA LEU A 145 19.75 -8.90 19.29
C LEU A 145 19.65 -7.37 19.36
N VAL A 146 20.79 -6.68 19.40
CA VAL A 146 20.85 -5.22 19.43
C VAL A 146 20.25 -4.64 18.16
N CYS A 147 20.59 -5.17 16.99
CA CYS A 147 20.01 -4.75 15.71
C CYS A 147 18.50 -5.00 15.66
N GLY A 148 18.04 -6.15 16.13
CA GLY A 148 16.61 -6.47 16.25
C GLY A 148 15.88 -5.50 17.19
N ARG A 149 16.49 -5.15 18.33
CA ARG A 149 15.95 -4.16 19.27
C ARG A 149 15.91 -2.76 18.65
N LEU A 150 17.00 -2.32 18.01
CA LEU A 150 17.05 -1.02 17.33
C LEU A 150 16.03 -0.97 16.19
N ALA A 151 15.87 -2.03 15.42
CA ALA A 151 14.84 -2.15 14.38
C ALA A 151 13.41 -2.11 14.95
N HIS A 152 13.19 -2.60 16.17
CA HIS A 152 11.92 -2.47 16.88
C HIS A 152 11.71 -1.03 17.40
N GLN A 153 12.72 -0.43 18.03
CA GLN A 153 12.66 0.94 18.53
C GLN A 153 12.45 1.96 17.41
N ALA A 154 13.11 1.77 16.26
CA ALA A 154 12.92 2.61 15.07
C ALA A 154 11.50 2.52 14.48
N ARG A 155 10.70 1.51 14.85
CA ARG A 155 9.26 1.43 14.48
C ARG A 155 8.34 2.11 15.48
N GLN A 156 8.85 2.53 16.63
CA GLN A 156 8.09 3.29 17.60
C GLN A 156 8.07 4.75 17.15
N THR A 157 6.88 5.34 17.08
CA THR A 157 6.74 6.75 16.71
C THR A 157 7.34 7.60 17.82
N ILE A 158 8.40 8.35 17.49
CA ILE A 158 9.01 9.30 18.42
C ILE A 158 8.42 10.67 18.12
N THR A 159 7.73 11.24 19.10
CA THR A 159 7.34 12.65 19.06
C THR A 159 8.53 13.47 19.52
N VAL A 160 9.15 14.21 18.60
CA VAL A 160 10.23 15.14 18.93
C VAL A 160 9.64 16.54 18.93
N THR A 161 9.78 17.26 20.04
CA THR A 161 9.47 18.68 20.10
C THR A 161 10.60 19.42 19.40
N ALA A 162 10.30 20.04 18.26
CA ALA A 162 11.25 20.87 17.54
C ALA A 162 11.55 22.14 18.35
N LEU A 163 12.65 22.82 18.00
CA LEU A 163 13.13 24.03 18.67
C LEU A 163 12.13 25.19 18.66
N ASP A 164 11.16 25.15 17.74
CA ASP A 164 10.05 26.11 17.62
C ASP A 164 8.83 25.74 18.49
N GLY A 165 8.92 24.67 19.29
CA GLY A 165 7.81 24.16 20.10
C GLY A 165 6.82 23.29 19.33
N SER A 166 7.02 23.06 18.02
CA SER A 166 6.15 22.19 17.24
C SER A 166 6.44 20.71 17.51
N GLU A 167 5.39 19.92 17.76
CA GLU A 167 5.53 18.47 17.90
C GLU A 167 5.59 17.82 16.52
N VAL A 168 6.78 17.36 16.12
CA VAL A 168 6.97 16.60 14.89
C VAL A 168 7.08 15.13 15.25
N THR A 169 6.04 14.36 14.94
CA THR A 169 6.13 12.90 15.00
C THR A 169 6.88 12.39 13.78
N ARG A 170 8.06 11.82 14.00
CA ARG A 170 8.88 11.21 12.94
C ARG A 170 8.74 9.70 13.01
N ASP A 171 8.34 9.10 11.89
CA ASP A 171 8.45 7.65 11.69
C ASP A 171 9.80 7.39 11.02
N ASP A 172 10.78 6.92 11.79
CA ASP A 172 12.11 6.69 11.24
C ASP A 172 12.17 5.39 10.43
N SER A 173 12.90 5.43 9.32
CA SER A 173 13.01 4.27 8.43
C SER A 173 13.98 3.26 9.03
N SER A 174 13.45 2.22 9.70
CA SER A 174 14.20 1.08 10.27
C SER A 174 14.95 0.20 9.25
N TRP A 175 15.27 0.71 8.06
CA TRP A 175 15.78 -0.09 6.96
C TRP A 175 17.25 -0.50 7.17
N VAL A 176 18.07 0.36 7.79
CA VAL A 176 19.49 0.09 8.03
C VAL A 176 19.63 -1.02 9.07
N GLU A 177 18.95 -0.89 10.19
CA GLU A 177 18.96 -1.84 11.31
C GLU A 177 18.47 -3.21 10.83
N ARG A 178 17.42 -3.23 10.01
CA ARG A 178 16.89 -4.46 9.41
C ARG A 178 17.88 -5.07 8.43
N LEU A 179 18.55 -4.26 7.60
CA LEU A 179 19.56 -4.77 6.68
C LEU A 179 20.71 -5.43 7.46
N VAL A 180 21.21 -4.79 8.52
CA VAL A 180 22.27 -5.34 9.37
C VAL A 180 21.80 -6.62 10.07
N MET A 181 20.59 -6.63 10.65
CA MET A 181 20.00 -7.83 11.22
C MET A 181 19.92 -8.97 10.20
N TRP A 182 19.46 -8.71 8.98
CA TRP A 182 19.37 -9.72 7.91
C TRP A 182 20.74 -10.21 7.44
N LEU A 183 21.78 -9.37 7.47
CA LEU A 183 23.15 -9.79 7.20
C LEU A 183 23.66 -10.75 8.28
N VAL A 184 23.40 -10.47 9.56
CA VAL A 184 23.74 -11.36 10.68
C VAL A 184 22.99 -12.69 10.57
N VAL A 185 21.71 -12.66 10.26
CA VAL A 185 20.89 -13.87 10.04
C VAL A 185 21.39 -14.69 8.86
N GLY A 186 21.74 -14.03 7.76
CA GLY A 186 22.34 -14.69 6.60
C GLY A 186 23.67 -15.36 6.93
N TYR A 187 24.50 -14.69 7.73
CA TYR A 187 25.75 -15.27 8.24
C TYR A 187 25.49 -16.49 9.12
N ALA A 188 24.60 -16.39 10.11
CA ALA A 188 24.25 -17.48 11.02
C ALA A 188 23.65 -18.69 10.28
N ALA A 189 22.78 -18.46 9.31
CA ALA A 189 22.24 -19.50 8.46
C ALA A 189 23.33 -20.20 7.62
N GLY A 190 24.25 -19.42 7.06
CA GLY A 190 25.40 -19.93 6.31
C GLY A 190 26.37 -20.73 7.16
N SER A 191 26.69 -20.27 8.38
CA SER A 191 27.55 -21.01 9.31
C SER A 191 26.92 -22.32 9.76
N ASN A 192 25.61 -22.31 10.06
CA ASN A 192 24.88 -23.50 10.46
C ASN A 192 24.82 -24.54 9.34
N TRP A 193 24.57 -24.11 8.10
CA TRP A 193 24.61 -25.02 6.95
C TRP A 193 26.03 -25.57 6.73
N ALA A 194 27.05 -24.72 6.78
CA ALA A 194 28.44 -25.11 6.57
C ALA A 194 28.98 -26.06 7.66
N HIS A 195 28.40 -26.03 8.86
CA HIS A 195 28.74 -26.91 9.98
C HIS A 195 27.97 -28.24 9.92
N SER A 196 26.64 -28.18 9.80
CA SER A 196 25.79 -29.38 9.83
C SER A 196 25.82 -30.19 8.54
N GLY A 197 26.20 -29.59 7.42
CA GLY A 197 26.04 -30.17 6.09
C GLY A 197 24.58 -30.25 5.62
N ASP A 198 23.63 -29.88 6.49
CA ASP A 198 22.20 -29.94 6.21
C ASP A 198 21.62 -28.52 6.06
N PRO A 199 21.06 -28.18 4.89
CA PRO A 199 20.44 -26.87 4.69
C PRO A 199 19.24 -26.61 5.62
N THR A 200 18.60 -27.64 6.18
CA THR A 200 17.44 -27.47 7.08
C THR A 200 17.78 -26.68 8.35
N VAL A 201 18.99 -26.86 8.89
CA VAL A 201 19.47 -26.14 10.09
C VAL A 201 19.70 -24.65 9.78
N GLY A 202 20.21 -24.35 8.58
CA GLY A 202 20.29 -22.97 8.08
C GLY A 202 18.91 -22.33 7.91
N VAL A 203 17.94 -23.07 7.36
CA VAL A 203 16.55 -22.61 7.19
C VAL A 203 15.88 -22.30 8.53
N LEU A 204 16.05 -23.14 9.55
CA LEU A 204 15.54 -22.90 10.90
C LEU A 204 16.01 -21.55 11.49
N SER A 205 17.24 -21.16 11.20
CA SER A 205 17.83 -19.88 11.63
C SER A 205 17.13 -18.67 10.98
N ILE A 206 16.70 -18.82 9.73
CA ILE A 206 15.97 -17.78 8.99
C ILE A 206 14.52 -17.69 9.47
N VAL A 207 13.86 -18.83 9.69
CA VAL A 207 12.43 -18.91 10.03
C VAL A 207 12.11 -18.11 11.30
N GLY A 208 12.96 -18.20 12.34
CA GLY A 208 12.76 -17.43 13.58
C GLY A 208 12.67 -15.93 13.34
N VAL A 209 13.58 -15.37 12.54
CA VAL A 209 13.58 -13.94 12.21
C VAL A 209 12.46 -13.55 11.25
N VAL A 210 12.09 -14.42 10.31
CA VAL A 210 10.91 -14.19 9.45
C VAL A 210 9.64 -14.08 10.30
N VAL A 211 9.44 -14.99 11.25
CA VAL A 211 8.27 -14.99 12.14
C VAL A 211 8.27 -13.72 13.01
N TRP A 212 9.41 -13.36 13.58
CA TRP A 212 9.57 -12.12 14.35
C TRP A 212 9.25 -10.90 13.49
N GLU A 213 9.82 -10.77 12.29
CA GLU A 213 9.59 -9.62 11.42
C GLU A 213 8.13 -9.54 10.95
N ALA A 214 7.48 -10.67 10.72
CA ALA A 214 6.05 -10.74 10.41
C ALA A 214 5.19 -10.25 11.60
N ARG A 215 5.53 -10.64 12.83
CA ARG A 215 4.88 -10.15 14.05
C ARG A 215 5.07 -8.64 14.20
N GLU A 216 6.30 -8.15 14.12
CA GLU A 216 6.62 -6.72 14.26
C GLU A 216 5.92 -5.86 13.20
N ARG A 217 5.88 -6.34 11.95
CA ARG A 217 5.09 -5.67 10.89
C ARG A 217 3.60 -5.62 11.23
N ARG A 218 3.03 -6.67 11.84
CA ARG A 218 1.61 -6.68 12.24
C ARG A 218 1.36 -5.69 13.37
N VAL A 219 2.16 -5.73 14.44
CA VAL A 219 2.04 -4.84 15.60
C VAL A 219 2.15 -3.38 15.17
N HIS A 220 3.18 -3.04 14.38
CA HIS A 220 3.35 -1.68 13.88
C HIS A 220 2.19 -1.22 12.98
N ARG A 221 1.66 -2.09 12.10
CA ARG A 221 0.48 -1.74 11.29
C ARG A 221 -0.78 -1.56 12.11
N GLN A 222 -0.95 -2.30 13.21
CA GLN A 222 -2.05 -2.10 14.15
C GLN A 222 -1.91 -0.78 14.89
N ALA A 223 -0.70 -0.44 15.34
CA ALA A 223 -0.41 0.86 15.96
C ALA A 223 -0.71 2.02 14.99
N LEU A 224 -0.27 1.92 13.74
CA LEU A 224 -0.61 2.90 12.69
C LEU A 224 -2.12 2.94 12.39
N ALA A 225 -2.84 1.83 12.53
CA ALA A 225 -4.29 1.78 12.36
C ALA A 225 -5.01 2.56 13.45
N VAL A 226 -4.64 2.31 14.70
CA VAL A 226 -5.19 2.99 15.88
C VAL A 226 -4.88 4.49 15.83
N ALA A 227 -3.68 4.86 15.37
CA ALA A 227 -3.28 6.24 15.19
C ALA A 227 -3.94 6.93 13.98
N GLY A 228 -4.76 6.23 13.18
CA GLY A 228 -5.37 6.77 11.96
C GLY A 228 -4.37 7.09 10.85
N ARG A 229 -3.10 6.66 10.98
CA ARG A 229 -1.99 6.95 10.07
C ARG A 229 -1.77 5.87 9.01
N LEU A 230 -2.59 4.83 9.00
CA LEU A 230 -2.55 3.85 7.91
C LEU A 230 -2.88 4.58 6.60
N PRO A 231 -2.03 4.47 5.58
CA PRO A 231 -2.37 4.92 4.24
C PRO A 231 -3.70 4.26 3.84
N HIS A 232 -4.53 5.02 3.14
CA HIS A 232 -5.82 4.51 2.70
C HIS A 232 -5.65 3.15 2.00
N ARG A 233 -6.59 2.24 2.28
CA ARG A 233 -6.48 0.84 1.86
C ARG A 233 -6.30 0.79 0.34
N ARG A 234 -5.15 0.29 -0.12
CA ARG A 234 -4.86 0.13 -1.55
C ARG A 234 -5.92 -0.76 -2.21
N PRO A 235 -6.24 -0.54 -3.48
CA PRO A 235 -7.24 -1.30 -4.20
C PRO A 235 -6.83 -2.77 -4.27
N ARG A 236 -7.78 -3.64 -3.91
CA ARG A 236 -7.60 -5.08 -3.95
C ARG A 236 -8.08 -5.60 -5.29
N PHE A 237 -7.15 -6.03 -6.13
CA PHE A 237 -7.46 -6.77 -7.34
C PHE A 237 -7.50 -8.27 -7.01
N GLY A 238 -8.57 -8.96 -7.39
CA GLY A 238 -8.70 -10.41 -7.17
C GLY A 238 -7.66 -11.21 -7.95
N ALA A 239 -7.22 -12.36 -7.41
CA ALA A 239 -6.20 -13.22 -8.02
C ALA A 239 -6.57 -13.67 -9.44
N ALA A 240 -7.85 -13.99 -9.69
CA ALA A 240 -8.34 -14.35 -11.01
C ALA A 240 -8.09 -13.26 -12.07
N ARG A 241 -8.17 -11.99 -11.67
CA ARG A 241 -7.93 -10.84 -12.56
C ARG A 241 -6.44 -10.66 -12.86
N TRP A 242 -5.59 -10.85 -11.85
CA TRP A 242 -4.14 -10.89 -12.04
C TRP A 242 -3.72 -11.97 -13.05
N MET A 243 -4.34 -13.16 -12.96
CA MET A 243 -4.04 -14.27 -13.86
C MET A 243 -4.56 -14.03 -15.28
N ARG A 244 -5.81 -13.58 -15.42
CA ARG A 244 -6.46 -13.45 -16.74
C ARG A 244 -6.10 -12.17 -17.48
N TYR A 245 -5.80 -11.09 -16.76
CA TYR A 245 -5.52 -9.76 -17.31
C TYR A 245 -4.32 -9.08 -16.61
N PRO A 246 -3.11 -9.67 -16.65
CA PRO A 246 -1.97 -9.19 -15.86
C PRO A 246 -1.56 -7.77 -16.22
N LEU A 247 -1.47 -7.46 -17.52
CA LEU A 247 -1.02 -6.14 -18.00
C LEU A 247 -2.00 -5.02 -17.65
N TRP A 248 -3.31 -5.29 -17.73
CA TRP A 248 -4.35 -4.33 -17.38
C TRP A 248 -4.40 -4.09 -15.87
N THR A 249 -4.30 -5.16 -15.09
CA THR A 249 -4.26 -5.09 -13.63
C THR A 249 -3.02 -4.35 -13.15
N TRP A 250 -1.85 -4.57 -13.77
CA TRP A 250 -0.63 -3.83 -13.45
C TRP A 250 -0.74 -2.33 -13.74
N ARG A 251 -1.40 -1.95 -14.85
CA ARG A 251 -1.64 -0.54 -15.17
C ARG A 251 -2.58 0.12 -14.18
N ALA A 252 -3.71 -0.51 -13.87
CA ALA A 252 -4.65 -0.02 -12.87
C ALA A 252 -3.99 0.11 -11.49
N TRP A 253 -3.20 -0.88 -11.09
CA TRP A 253 -2.43 -0.84 -9.85
C TRP A 253 -1.38 0.29 -9.85
N SER A 254 -0.65 0.49 -10.95
CA SER A 254 0.31 1.60 -11.08
C SER A 254 -0.37 2.97 -11.01
N VAL A 255 -1.53 3.13 -11.66
CA VAL A 255 -2.35 4.34 -11.60
C VAL A 255 -2.85 4.60 -10.19
N ALA A 256 -3.32 3.55 -9.50
CA ALA A 256 -3.73 3.67 -8.11
C ALA A 256 -2.58 4.13 -7.19
N LEU A 257 -1.35 3.66 -7.44
CA LEU A 257 -0.18 4.11 -6.68
C LEU A 257 0.19 5.58 -6.96
N ARG A 258 0.11 6.03 -8.22
CA ARG A 258 0.44 7.41 -8.58
C ARG A 258 -0.59 8.42 -8.06
N HIS A 259 -1.87 8.05 -8.10
CA HIS A 259 -2.99 8.94 -7.79
C HIS A 259 -3.63 8.67 -6.42
N GLY A 260 -3.06 7.77 -5.62
CA GLY A 260 -3.57 7.44 -4.29
C GLY A 260 -4.97 6.83 -4.26
N LEU A 261 -5.43 6.22 -5.35
CA LEU A 261 -6.78 5.67 -5.46
C LEU A 261 -6.93 4.43 -4.57
N THR A 262 -8.09 4.30 -3.92
CA THR A 262 -8.41 3.22 -2.96
C THR A 262 -9.31 2.15 -3.57
N ASP A 263 -10.17 2.54 -4.51
CA ASP A 263 -11.07 1.64 -5.20
C ASP A 263 -10.46 1.06 -6.48
N ALA A 264 -10.72 -0.23 -6.70
CA ALA A 264 -10.20 -0.96 -7.85
C ALA A 264 -10.92 -0.57 -9.14
N ALA A 265 -12.23 -0.26 -9.08
CA ALA A 265 -12.99 0.14 -10.26
C ALA A 265 -12.58 1.54 -10.71
N ASP A 266 -12.38 2.46 -9.76
CA ASP A 266 -11.85 3.79 -10.05
C ASP A 266 -10.47 3.72 -10.69
N ALA A 267 -9.56 2.93 -10.13
CA ALA A 267 -8.22 2.73 -10.68
C ALA A 267 -8.23 2.17 -12.11
N LEU A 268 -9.18 1.28 -12.43
CA LEU A 268 -9.38 0.76 -13.78
C LEU A 268 -9.91 1.83 -14.73
N SER A 269 -10.91 2.61 -14.30
CA SER A 269 -11.51 3.66 -15.12
C SER A 269 -10.51 4.76 -15.49
N VAL A 270 -9.61 5.11 -14.55
CA VAL A 270 -8.56 6.10 -14.77
C VAL A 270 -7.45 5.52 -15.65
N ALA A 271 -7.10 4.24 -15.45
CA ALA A 271 -6.14 3.57 -16.32
C ALA A 271 -6.62 3.50 -17.78
N ASP A 272 -7.91 3.23 -17.99
CA ASP A 272 -8.53 3.22 -19.33
C ASP A 272 -8.54 4.61 -19.95
N ARG A 273 -8.89 5.65 -19.19
CA ARG A 273 -8.78 7.05 -19.63
C ARG A 273 -7.35 7.41 -20.05
N GLU A 274 -6.33 7.07 -19.25
CA GLU A 274 -4.94 7.32 -19.64
C GLU A 274 -4.55 6.57 -20.94
N VAL A 275 -5.06 5.34 -21.14
CA VAL A 275 -4.80 4.57 -22.37
C VAL A 275 -5.44 5.23 -23.58
N THR A 276 -6.71 5.61 -23.47
CA THR A 276 -7.46 6.23 -24.57
C THR A 276 -6.87 7.58 -24.93
N GLU A 277 -6.47 8.40 -23.95
CA GLU A 277 -5.77 9.65 -24.18
C GLU A 277 -4.42 9.45 -24.87
N ARG A 278 -3.60 8.50 -24.41
CA ARG A 278 -2.31 8.19 -25.06
C ARG A 278 -2.52 7.73 -26.49
N ARG A 279 -3.53 6.90 -26.75
CA ARG A 279 -3.90 6.46 -28.11
C ARG A 279 -4.39 7.63 -28.96
N ALA A 280 -5.20 8.52 -28.41
CA ALA A 280 -5.69 9.72 -29.10
C ALA A 280 -4.52 10.65 -29.46
N ARG A 281 -3.60 10.92 -28.52
CA ARG A 281 -2.38 11.71 -28.77
C ARG A 281 -1.49 11.05 -29.81
N ALA A 282 -1.32 9.74 -29.77
CA ALA A 282 -0.54 9.01 -30.77
C ALA A 282 -1.18 9.10 -32.17
N LYS A 283 -2.52 8.95 -32.27
CA LYS A 283 -3.25 9.15 -33.53
C LYS A 283 -3.14 10.58 -34.03
N ALA A 284 -3.29 11.58 -33.15
CA ALA A 284 -3.13 13.00 -33.50
C ALA A 284 -1.72 13.31 -34.01
N ARG A 285 -0.67 12.81 -33.33
CA ARG A 285 0.73 12.94 -33.78
C ARG A 285 0.96 12.26 -35.14
N LYS A 286 0.41 11.07 -35.36
CA LYS A 286 0.48 10.39 -36.67
C LYS A 286 -0.25 11.18 -37.75
N ALA A 287 -1.43 11.72 -37.47
CA ALA A 287 -2.20 12.53 -38.41
C ALA A 287 -1.48 13.85 -38.75
N LEU A 288 -0.92 14.53 -37.75
CA LEU A 288 -0.10 15.73 -37.93
C LEU A 288 1.18 15.43 -38.71
N GLY A 289 1.91 14.36 -38.35
CA GLY A 289 3.10 13.93 -39.06
C GLY A 289 2.82 13.54 -40.50
N TRP A 290 1.68 12.90 -40.78
CA TRP A 290 1.28 12.55 -42.15
C TRP A 290 0.86 13.77 -42.97
N ARG A 291 0.13 14.73 -42.37
CA ARG A 291 -0.19 16.02 -43.01
C ARG A 291 1.06 16.87 -43.27
N ALA A 292 1.98 16.92 -42.31
CA ALA A 292 3.27 17.57 -42.46
C ALA A 292 4.08 16.91 -43.57
N ARG A 293 4.18 15.58 -43.60
CA ARG A 293 4.83 14.84 -44.71
C ARG A 293 4.16 15.10 -46.06
N ARG A 294 2.84 15.28 -46.15
CA ARG A 294 2.18 15.61 -47.42
C ARG A 294 2.44 17.04 -47.92
N ARG A 295 2.56 18.01 -47.02
CA ARG A 295 2.83 19.41 -47.38
C ARG A 295 4.32 19.67 -47.60
N PHE A 296 5.12 19.29 -46.62
CA PHE A 296 6.57 19.48 -46.66
C PHE A 296 7.27 18.44 -47.52
N GLY A 297 6.75 17.22 -47.65
CA GLY A 297 7.38 16.20 -48.49
C GLY A 297 7.44 16.58 -49.96
N ARG A 298 6.45 17.33 -50.48
CA ARG A 298 6.52 17.86 -51.86
C ARG A 298 7.58 18.95 -52.01
N VAL A 299 7.64 19.88 -51.05
CA VAL A 299 8.62 20.99 -51.06
C VAL A 299 10.05 20.49 -50.80
N VAL A 300 10.19 19.49 -49.94
CA VAL A 300 11.49 18.85 -49.66
C VAL A 300 11.92 17.98 -50.82
N ALA A 301 11.01 17.19 -51.44
CA ALA A 301 11.32 16.43 -52.64
C ALA A 301 11.76 17.35 -53.79
N SER A 302 11.02 18.43 -54.07
CA SER A 302 11.39 19.39 -55.12
C SER A 302 12.72 20.08 -54.83
N ARG A 303 13.03 20.35 -53.57
CA ARG A 303 14.30 20.98 -53.19
C ARG A 303 15.47 20.00 -53.27
N ILE A 304 15.25 18.73 -52.92
CA ILE A 304 16.25 17.67 -53.06
C ILE A 304 16.53 17.42 -54.54
N GLU A 305 15.50 17.30 -55.38
CA GLU A 305 15.66 17.16 -56.84
C GLU A 305 16.44 18.35 -57.44
N ALA A 306 16.09 19.59 -57.06
CA ALA A 306 16.82 20.78 -57.52
C ALA A 306 18.28 20.80 -57.04
N THR A 307 18.56 20.29 -55.83
CA THR A 307 19.93 20.22 -55.29
C THR A 307 20.74 19.11 -55.97
N ASP A 308 20.10 17.98 -56.26
CA ASP A 308 20.73 16.86 -56.95
C ASP A 308 21.00 17.18 -58.43
N GLU A 309 20.12 17.91 -59.10
CA GLU A 309 20.38 18.46 -60.44
C GLU A 309 21.54 19.46 -60.44
N ALA A 310 21.60 20.36 -59.45
CA ALA A 310 22.71 21.30 -59.32
C ALA A 310 24.04 20.57 -59.11
N ARG A 311 24.07 19.55 -58.25
CA ARG A 311 25.26 18.71 -58.01
C ARG A 311 25.66 17.90 -59.23
N ARG A 312 24.70 17.39 -60.02
CA ARG A 312 25.00 16.70 -61.29
C ARG A 312 25.65 17.64 -62.29
N ARG A 313 25.14 18.87 -62.43
CA ARG A 313 25.76 19.88 -63.31
C ARG A 313 27.15 20.29 -62.86
N GLU A 314 27.35 20.43 -61.54
CA GLU A 314 28.67 20.72 -60.97
C GLU A 314 29.65 19.55 -61.20
N ALA A 315 29.21 18.31 -61.00
CA ALA A 315 30.02 17.13 -61.29
C ALA A 315 30.36 17.01 -62.79
N GLU A 316 29.42 17.28 -63.70
CA GLU A 316 29.66 17.31 -65.15
C GLU A 316 30.60 18.45 -65.58
N ALA A 317 30.59 19.59 -64.87
CA ALA A 317 31.54 20.67 -65.10
C ALA A 317 32.96 20.27 -64.65
N ILE A 318 33.08 19.67 -63.47
CA ILE A 318 34.36 19.16 -62.93
C ILE A 318 34.92 18.06 -63.83
N ILE A 319 34.09 17.14 -64.35
CA ILE A 319 34.54 16.09 -65.27
C ILE A 319 35.06 16.72 -66.57
N ARG A 320 34.38 17.71 -67.14
CA ARG A 320 34.87 18.41 -68.35
C ARG A 320 36.16 19.18 -68.11
N GLU A 321 36.29 19.85 -66.97
CA GLU A 321 37.54 20.52 -66.59
C GLU A 321 38.67 19.51 -66.39
N ALA A 322 38.39 18.39 -65.73
CA ALA A 322 39.34 17.29 -65.57
C ALA A 322 39.74 16.70 -66.93
N GLU A 323 38.81 16.48 -67.87
CA GLU A 323 39.12 16.00 -69.22
C GLU A 323 40.00 16.99 -69.99
N GLN A 324 39.78 18.30 -69.86
CA GLN A 324 40.64 19.33 -70.46
C GLN A 324 42.04 19.35 -69.85
N VAL A 325 42.15 19.28 -68.53
CA VAL A 325 43.44 19.23 -67.82
C VAL A 325 44.19 17.93 -68.13
N THR A 326 43.48 16.80 -68.18
CA THR A 326 44.08 15.49 -68.47
C THR A 326 44.48 15.38 -69.94
N GLY A 327 43.68 15.93 -70.87
CA GLY A 327 44.03 16.03 -72.28
C GLY A 327 45.24 16.95 -72.53
N ALA A 328 45.32 18.08 -71.83
CA ALA A 328 46.49 18.97 -71.88
C ALA A 328 47.74 18.33 -71.26
N ALA A 329 47.59 17.63 -70.14
CA ALA A 329 48.69 16.88 -69.51
C ALA A 329 49.17 15.72 -70.39
N ALA A 330 48.28 15.03 -71.10
CA ALA A 330 48.64 13.93 -72.00
C ALA A 330 49.48 14.41 -73.19
N LEU A 331 49.25 15.63 -73.68
CA LEU A 331 50.08 16.26 -74.71
C LEU A 331 51.48 16.65 -74.20
N LEU A 332 51.63 16.95 -72.91
CA LEU A 332 52.88 17.39 -72.30
C LEU A 332 53.76 16.25 -71.77
N PHE A 333 53.17 15.19 -71.22
CA PHE A 333 53.88 14.14 -70.48
C PHE A 333 53.82 12.76 -71.13
N GLY A 334 53.03 12.59 -72.20
CA GLY A 334 52.79 11.31 -72.86
C GLY A 334 51.76 10.43 -72.11
N PRO A 335 50.96 9.62 -72.83
CA PRO A 335 49.81 8.92 -72.25
C PRO A 335 50.19 7.86 -71.21
N ASP A 336 51.34 7.20 -71.39
CA ASP A 336 51.71 6.07 -70.53
C ASP A 336 52.07 6.48 -69.09
N ARG A 337 52.65 7.69 -68.91
CA ARG A 337 53.06 8.17 -67.58
C ARG A 337 51.90 8.66 -66.72
N LEU A 338 50.78 9.05 -67.34
CA LEU A 338 49.57 9.44 -66.62
C LEU A 338 48.79 8.24 -66.09
N HIS A 339 48.84 7.10 -66.77
CA HIS A 339 48.22 5.87 -66.26
C HIS A 339 48.94 5.29 -65.04
N GLU A 340 50.27 5.40 -64.95
CA GLU A 340 51.01 4.98 -63.75
C GLU A 340 50.70 5.86 -62.53
N GLN A 341 50.68 7.19 -62.67
CA GLN A 341 50.35 8.09 -61.56
C GLN A 341 48.88 8.00 -61.09
N ALA A 342 47.94 7.76 -62.00
CA ALA A 342 46.53 7.54 -61.64
C ALA A 342 46.33 6.21 -60.89
N ALA A 343 47.08 5.16 -61.26
CA ALA A 343 47.06 3.88 -60.55
C ALA A 343 47.66 3.99 -59.13
N GLU A 344 48.65 4.86 -58.94
CA GLU A 344 49.32 5.06 -57.65
C GLU A 344 48.48 5.87 -56.65
N THR A 345 47.78 6.90 -57.13
CA THR A 345 46.90 7.75 -56.29
C THR A 345 45.59 7.07 -55.86
N THR A 346 45.11 6.07 -56.61
CA THR A 346 43.93 5.29 -56.22
C THR A 346 44.20 4.36 -55.03
N ARG A 347 45.47 4.07 -54.73
CA ARG A 347 45.89 3.16 -53.65
C ARG A 347 45.99 3.82 -52.27
N SER A 348 45.90 5.15 -52.18
CA SER A 348 46.12 5.91 -50.94
C SER A 348 44.95 6.82 -50.54
N ARG A 349 43.72 6.29 -50.46
CA ARG A 349 42.59 7.00 -49.84
C ARG A 349 42.19 6.32 -48.52
N PRO A 350 42.20 7.03 -47.38
CA PRO A 350 41.92 6.41 -46.09
C PRO A 350 40.40 6.25 -45.88
N THR A 351 39.94 5.01 -45.81
CA THR A 351 38.60 4.64 -45.33
C THR A 351 38.57 4.72 -43.81
N SER A 352 37.70 5.57 -43.26
CA SER A 352 37.32 5.55 -41.85
C SER A 352 36.42 4.35 -41.55
N ASP A 353 36.72 3.69 -40.43
CA ASP A 353 35.98 2.66 -39.69
C ASP A 353 35.99 1.22 -40.23
N ASN A 354 36.76 0.35 -39.55
CA ASN A 354 36.26 -0.88 -38.93
C ASN A 354 37.40 -1.58 -38.15
N ALA A 355 37.66 -1.12 -36.92
CA ALA A 355 38.47 -1.87 -35.98
C ALA A 355 37.63 -3.03 -35.40
N VAL A 356 37.65 -4.14 -36.13
CA VAL A 356 37.27 -5.46 -35.64
C VAL A 356 38.31 -5.87 -34.58
N TYR A 357 37.92 -5.89 -33.31
CA TYR A 357 38.71 -6.51 -32.24
C TYR A 357 38.34 -7.99 -32.18
N GLN A 358 39.27 -8.86 -32.58
CA GLN A 358 39.22 -10.30 -32.35
C GLN A 358 40.13 -10.67 -31.17
N GLY A 359 39.56 -11.36 -30.18
CA GLY A 359 40.08 -12.57 -29.54
C GLY A 359 41.34 -12.50 -28.68
N GLY A 360 41.17 -12.67 -27.36
CA GLY A 360 42.22 -13.06 -26.42
C GLY A 360 41.62 -13.34 -25.03
N GLU A 361 41.46 -14.63 -24.72
CA GLU A 361 40.73 -15.19 -23.58
C GLU A 361 41.39 -15.00 -22.19
N ASP A 362 40.60 -15.33 -21.17
CA ASP A 362 40.94 -15.57 -19.76
C ASP A 362 41.01 -14.40 -18.77
N GLN A 363 39.82 -13.95 -18.33
CA GLN A 363 39.60 -13.69 -16.90
C GLN A 363 38.11 -13.73 -16.51
N ALA A 364 37.81 -14.55 -15.50
CA ALA A 364 36.47 -14.83 -14.99
C ALA A 364 35.71 -13.57 -14.51
N VAL A 365 34.43 -13.55 -14.87
CA VAL A 365 33.45 -12.50 -14.64
C VAL A 365 33.18 -12.28 -13.14
N ARG A 366 33.54 -11.11 -12.62
CA ARG A 366 32.99 -10.55 -11.37
C ARG A 366 31.85 -9.57 -11.70
N PRO A 367 30.68 -9.65 -11.04
CA PRO A 367 29.59 -8.72 -11.28
C PRO A 367 29.91 -7.33 -10.71
N ARG A 368 29.69 -6.30 -11.55
CA ARG A 368 29.69 -4.87 -11.20
C ARG A 368 28.68 -4.60 -10.08
N ARG A 369 29.18 -4.39 -8.87
CA ARG A 369 28.42 -3.77 -7.77
C ARG A 369 28.22 -2.30 -8.08
N PHE A 370 26.97 -1.87 -7.96
CA PHE A 370 26.56 -0.47 -7.81
C PHE A 370 27.32 0.17 -6.65
N GLY A 371 28.16 1.15 -6.94
CA GLY A 371 28.84 1.98 -5.96
C GLY A 371 28.02 3.21 -5.61
N TRP A 372 27.08 3.06 -4.68
CA TRP A 372 26.51 4.18 -3.91
C TRP A 372 26.44 3.73 -2.45
N LEU A 373 27.36 4.23 -1.62
CA LEU A 373 27.26 4.46 -0.17
C LEU A 373 28.66 4.85 0.33
N ARG A 374 28.94 6.15 0.34
CA ARG A 374 30.07 6.73 1.06
C ARG A 374 29.61 6.90 2.51
N LEU A 375 30.18 6.12 3.43
CA LEU A 375 29.99 6.30 4.87
C LEU A 375 30.67 7.60 5.30
N SER A 376 29.89 8.47 5.95
CA SER A 376 30.38 9.61 6.71
C SER A 376 30.71 9.17 8.14
N GLY A 377 31.95 9.41 8.54
CA GLY A 377 32.41 9.32 9.91
C GLY A 377 33.34 10.49 10.22
N ARG A 378 32.87 11.37 11.11
CA ARG A 378 33.65 12.27 11.99
C ARG A 378 34.27 13.54 11.37
N GLY A 379 33.52 14.63 11.49
CA GLY A 379 33.97 15.90 12.07
C GLY A 379 34.99 16.74 11.33
N GLU A 380 34.59 17.33 10.20
CA GLU A 380 35.19 18.57 9.69
C GLU A 380 34.08 19.50 9.15
N PRO A 381 34.21 20.83 9.27
CA PRO A 381 33.17 21.78 8.93
C PRO A 381 32.77 21.67 7.45
N GLU A 382 31.47 21.52 7.26
CA GLU A 382 30.76 21.16 6.04
C GLU A 382 30.95 22.20 4.92
N ALA A 383 31.80 21.87 3.94
CA ALA A 383 31.77 22.54 2.64
C ALA A 383 30.52 22.05 1.88
N THR A 384 29.55 22.95 1.69
CA THR A 384 28.32 22.70 0.95
C THR A 384 28.62 22.15 -0.44
N VAL A 385 28.38 20.85 -0.63
CA VAL A 385 28.50 20.21 -1.94
C VAL A 385 27.35 20.73 -2.81
N PRO A 386 27.62 21.36 -3.97
CA PRO A 386 26.56 21.89 -4.82
C PRO A 386 25.68 20.76 -5.35
N GLU A 387 24.36 20.96 -5.30
CA GLU A 387 23.39 20.03 -5.90
C GLU A 387 23.66 19.87 -7.41
N PRO A 388 23.54 18.65 -7.96
CA PRO A 388 23.77 18.42 -9.38
C PRO A 388 22.73 19.15 -10.23
N VAL A 389 23.19 19.96 -11.18
CA VAL A 389 22.34 20.70 -12.11
C VAL A 389 22.25 19.93 -13.43
N VAL A 390 21.12 19.24 -13.62
CA VAL A 390 20.84 18.46 -14.85
C VAL A 390 19.69 19.10 -15.61
N VAL A 391 19.96 19.56 -16.83
CA VAL A 391 18.95 20.18 -17.72
C VAL A 391 18.84 19.36 -19.00
N ASP A 392 17.61 18.98 -19.38
CA ASP A 392 17.32 18.12 -20.53
C ASP A 392 18.16 16.80 -20.56
N GLY A 393 18.47 16.25 -19.38
CA GLY A 393 19.28 15.04 -19.22
C GLY A 393 20.78 15.23 -19.46
N VAL A 394 21.26 16.48 -19.46
CA VAL A 394 22.67 16.84 -19.60
C VAL A 394 23.16 17.46 -18.29
N ASP A 395 24.17 16.85 -17.69
CA ASP A 395 24.84 17.39 -16.50
C ASP A 395 25.72 18.58 -16.89
N ILE A 396 25.49 19.71 -16.24
CA ILE A 396 26.20 20.99 -16.45
C ILE A 396 26.72 21.56 -15.13
N THR A 397 26.79 20.74 -14.08
CA THR A 397 27.15 21.16 -12.71
C THR A 397 28.53 21.82 -12.66
N ASP A 398 29.49 21.30 -13.42
CA ASP A 398 30.85 21.84 -13.62
C ASP A 398 30.86 23.24 -14.27
N LEU A 399 29.85 23.55 -15.09
CA LEU A 399 29.81 24.79 -15.88
C LEU A 399 29.07 25.92 -15.14
N MET A 400 28.15 25.61 -14.22
CA MET A 400 27.30 26.59 -13.57
C MET A 400 28.05 27.69 -12.79
N PRO A 401 29.12 27.41 -12.02
CA PRO A 401 29.85 28.46 -11.29
C PRO A 401 30.51 29.51 -12.20
N ALA A 402 31.03 29.10 -13.35
CA ALA A 402 31.59 30.00 -14.34
C ALA A 402 30.48 30.73 -15.11
N ALA A 403 29.42 30.00 -15.49
CA ALA A 403 28.29 30.55 -16.24
C ALA A 403 27.54 31.65 -15.45
N ARG A 404 27.37 31.48 -14.13
CA ARG A 404 26.77 32.51 -13.25
C ARG A 404 27.59 33.79 -13.19
N ARG A 405 28.91 33.66 -13.02
CA ARG A 405 29.83 34.81 -12.99
C ARG A 405 29.77 35.60 -14.30
N VAL A 406 29.92 34.89 -15.42
CA VAL A 406 29.82 35.47 -16.76
C VAL A 406 28.45 36.11 -17.00
N ALA A 407 27.36 35.47 -16.57
CA ALA A 407 26.02 36.01 -16.74
C ALA A 407 25.81 37.32 -15.96
N THR A 408 26.40 37.41 -14.76
CA THR A 408 26.37 38.62 -13.92
C THR A 408 27.18 39.74 -14.58
N GLU A 409 28.35 39.43 -15.14
CA GLU A 409 29.18 40.39 -15.89
C GLU A 409 28.52 40.89 -17.18
N LEU A 410 27.79 40.01 -17.88
CA LEU A 410 27.11 40.37 -19.13
C LEU A 410 25.82 41.18 -18.91
N GLY A 411 25.11 40.99 -17.79
CA GLY A 411 23.88 41.71 -17.46
C GLY A 411 22.85 41.68 -18.59
N ASP A 412 22.43 42.86 -19.05
CA ASP A 412 21.45 43.01 -20.14
C ASP A 412 21.96 42.55 -21.51
N ARG A 413 23.28 42.39 -21.66
CA ARG A 413 23.91 41.86 -22.89
C ARG A 413 23.93 40.34 -22.93
N LEU A 414 23.29 39.67 -21.96
CA LEU A 414 23.24 38.22 -21.90
C LEU A 414 22.51 37.65 -23.12
N SER A 415 23.30 37.15 -24.07
CA SER A 415 22.85 36.33 -25.18
C SER A 415 23.56 34.99 -25.13
N ARG A 416 22.98 33.97 -25.79
CA ARG A 416 23.58 32.63 -25.85
C ARG A 416 25.00 32.66 -26.40
N ASP A 417 25.24 33.44 -27.45
CA ASP A 417 26.55 33.52 -28.08
C ASP A 417 27.55 34.28 -27.22
N ALA A 418 27.13 35.37 -26.56
CA ALA A 418 27.99 36.11 -25.62
C ALA A 418 28.40 35.27 -24.40
N LEU A 419 27.46 34.48 -23.84
CA LEU A 419 27.73 33.54 -22.75
C LEU A 419 28.74 32.47 -23.18
N LEU A 420 28.54 31.85 -24.35
CA LEU A 420 29.42 30.80 -24.86
C LEU A 420 30.81 31.32 -25.26
N ALA A 421 30.89 32.54 -25.80
CA ALA A 421 32.16 33.18 -26.13
C ALA A 421 32.98 33.47 -24.86
N SER A 422 32.32 33.99 -23.82
CA SER A 422 32.96 34.30 -22.53
C SER A 422 33.38 33.04 -21.76
N LEU A 423 32.57 31.97 -21.78
CA LEU A 423 32.97 30.66 -21.24
C LEU A 423 34.18 30.08 -21.99
N ARG A 424 34.26 30.26 -23.31
CA ARG A 424 35.43 29.86 -24.09
C ARG A 424 36.67 30.68 -23.75
N ALA A 425 36.52 31.98 -23.53
CA ALA A 425 37.60 32.84 -23.06
C ALA A 425 38.13 32.43 -21.67
N ALA A 426 37.26 31.87 -20.82
CA ALA A 426 37.62 31.27 -19.54
C ALA A 426 38.21 29.85 -19.64
N GLY A 427 38.52 29.35 -20.84
CA GLY A 427 39.13 28.03 -21.06
C GLY A 427 38.14 26.85 -21.00
N LEU A 428 36.83 27.10 -20.91
CA LEU A 428 35.82 26.05 -20.82
C LEU A 428 35.25 25.70 -22.20
N SER A 429 35.41 24.44 -22.62
CA SER A 429 34.86 23.96 -23.90
C SER A 429 33.41 23.48 -23.71
N VAL A 430 32.46 24.21 -24.29
CA VAL A 430 31.04 23.85 -24.27
C VAL A 430 30.60 23.36 -25.66
N GLY A 431 30.49 22.03 -25.81
CA GLY A 431 30.11 21.35 -27.05
C GLY A 431 28.68 20.79 -27.03
N GLY A 432 28.09 20.63 -28.23
CA GLY A 432 26.85 19.87 -28.44
C GLY A 432 25.66 20.33 -27.59
N ARG A 433 24.98 19.37 -26.95
CA ARG A 433 23.77 19.61 -26.14
C ARG A 433 24.01 20.48 -24.90
N ARG A 434 25.25 20.53 -24.38
CA ARG A 434 25.61 21.37 -23.21
C ARG A 434 25.43 22.87 -23.49
N ARG A 435 25.58 23.30 -24.76
CA ARG A 435 25.45 24.72 -25.15
C ARG A 435 24.06 25.30 -24.90
N LYS A 436 23.03 24.48 -25.10
CA LYS A 436 21.64 24.88 -24.85
C LYS A 436 21.32 24.78 -23.36
N ALA A 437 21.67 23.64 -22.75
CA ALA A 437 21.43 23.37 -21.34
C ALA A 437 22.00 24.45 -20.39
N VAL A 438 23.26 24.89 -20.62
CA VAL A 438 23.88 25.94 -19.79
C VAL A 438 23.16 27.28 -19.93
N TYR A 439 22.77 27.67 -21.14
CA TYR A 439 22.07 28.93 -21.37
C TYR A 439 20.67 28.92 -20.76
N ASP A 440 19.91 27.84 -20.97
CA ASP A 440 18.57 27.67 -20.40
C ASP A 440 18.61 27.67 -18.86
N ALA A 441 19.63 27.04 -18.25
CA ALA A 441 19.81 27.01 -16.81
C ALA A 441 20.10 28.41 -16.22
N VAL A 442 20.99 29.17 -16.87
CA VAL A 442 21.32 30.54 -16.46
C VAL A 442 20.10 31.46 -16.60
N LEU A 443 19.35 31.33 -17.68
CA LEU A 443 18.14 32.13 -17.90
C LEU A 443 17.07 31.84 -16.83
N ALA A 444 16.83 30.56 -16.54
CA ALA A 444 15.90 30.14 -15.49
C ALA A 444 16.32 30.54 -14.07
N GLU A 445 17.61 30.79 -13.84
CA GLU A 445 18.11 31.32 -12.56
C GLU A 445 17.95 32.83 -12.49
N ARG A 446 18.22 33.55 -13.58
CA ARG A 446 17.99 35.00 -13.68
C ARG A 446 16.50 35.33 -13.48
N ASP A 447 15.61 34.60 -14.15
CA ASP A 447 14.16 34.79 -14.06
C ASP A 447 13.58 34.41 -12.69
N ARG A 448 14.35 33.72 -11.82
CA ARG A 448 13.97 33.45 -10.43
C ARG A 448 14.41 34.56 -9.46
N VAL A 449 15.41 35.35 -9.84
CA VAL A 449 15.99 36.42 -9.01
C VAL A 449 15.34 37.77 -9.33
N ALA A 450 14.92 37.98 -10.58
CA ALA A 450 14.05 39.09 -11.00
C ALA A 450 12.61 38.84 -10.54
#